data_AF-A0A1M5JJY1-F1
#
_entry.id   AF-A0A1M5JJY1-F1
#
_cell.length_a   1.000
_cell.length_b   1.000
_cell.length_c   1.000
_cell.angle_alpha   90.00
_cell.angle_beta   90.00
_cell.angle_gamma   90.00
#
_symmetry.space_group_name_H-M   'P 1'
#
loop_
_entity.id
_entity.type
_entity.pdbx_description
1 polymer ?
#
loop_
_entity_poly.entity_id
_entity_poly.type
_entity_poly.pdbx_seq_one_letter_code
_entity_poly.pdbx_strand_id
1 'polypeptide(L)'
;MKRNIILFVALFITGFRTFACEVCENNQPEPLKGITHGQGPTGTLDYIIIGIASVIVLVALFLSIKFLVKPREGNPDHIKNIVLDEN
;
A
#
# COMPACT_ATOMS: atom_id res chain seq x y z
N MET A 1 -1.75 1.28 24.99
CA MET A 1 -1.31 1.76 23.65
C MET A 1 0.01 1.13 23.19
N LYS A 2 1.11 1.25 23.95
CA LYS A 2 2.43 0.72 23.54
C LYS A 2 2.45 -0.80 23.24
N ARG A 3 1.78 -1.63 24.05
CA ARG A 3 1.65 -3.09 23.84
C ARG A 3 0.92 -3.44 22.53
N ASN A 4 -0.15 -2.71 22.20
CA ASN A 4 -0.92 -2.93 20.98
C ASN A 4 -0.13 -2.49 19.76
N ILE A 5 0.63 -1.40 19.85
CA ILE A 5 1.54 -0.96 18.78
C ILE A 5 2.62 -2.02 18.53
N ILE A 6 3.23 -2.57 19.58
CA ILE A 6 4.23 -3.65 19.45
C ILE A 6 3.62 -4.90 18.80
N LEU A 7 2.39 -5.28 19.18
CA LEU A 7 1.67 -6.40 18.55
C LEU A 7 1.35 -6.12 17.07
N PHE A 8 0.91 -4.91 16.73
CA PHE A 8 0.67 -4.51 15.35
C PHE A 8 1.95 -4.54 14.52
N VAL A 9 3.06 -4.02 15.05
CA VAL A 9 4.36 -4.03 14.39
C VAL A 9 4.88 -5.46 14.23
N ALA A 10 4.76 -6.31 15.24
CA ALA A 10 5.14 -7.71 15.16
C ALA A 10 4.32 -8.48 14.12
N LEU A 11 2.99 -8.28 14.09
CA LEU A 11 2.10 -8.88 13.10
C LEU A 11 2.45 -8.42 11.68
N PHE A 12 2.74 -7.13 11.51
CA PHE A 12 3.13 -6.55 10.23
C PHE A 12 4.46 -7.15 9.73
N ILE A 13 5.47 -7.29 10.60
CA ILE A 13 6.77 -7.89 10.26
C ILE A 13 6.63 -9.37 9.89
N THR A 14 5.77 -10.14 10.57
CA THR A 14 5.54 -11.56 10.23
C THR A 14 4.80 -11.72 8.90
N GLY A 15 3.96 -10.75 8.50
CA GLY A 15 3.27 -10.76 7.21
C GLY A 15 4.19 -10.57 6.00
N PHE A 16 5.36 -9.94 6.17
CA PHE A 16 6.35 -9.77 5.09
C PHE A 16 7.13 -11.05 4.75
N ARG A 17 6.95 -12.14 5.49
CA ARG A 17 7.64 -13.43 5.23
C ARG A 17 6.95 -14.24 4.11
N THR A 18 6.47 -13.61 3.06
CA THR A 18 6.00 -14.31 1.85
C THR A 18 7.17 -14.47 0.87
N PHE A 19 8.21 -15.20 1.27
CA PHE A 19 9.21 -15.65 0.31
C PHE A 19 8.54 -16.67 -0.62
N ALA A 20 8.66 -16.45 -1.93
CA ALA A 20 8.15 -17.42 -2.90
C ALA A 20 8.86 -18.76 -2.68
N CYS A 21 8.13 -19.87 -2.84
CA CYS A 21 8.76 -21.18 -2.93
C CYS A 21 9.70 -21.23 -4.15
N GLU A 22 10.73 -22.07 -4.17
CA GLU A 22 11.69 -22.15 -5.30
C GLU A 22 10.99 -22.32 -6.65
N VAL A 23 9.95 -23.16 -6.70
CA VAL A 23 9.10 -23.36 -7.88
C VAL A 23 8.35 -22.08 -8.27
N CYS A 24 7.84 -21.37 -7.27
CA CYS A 24 7.09 -20.12 -7.43
C CYS A 24 8.00 -19.00 -7.97
N GLU A 25 9.26 -18.97 -7.56
CA GLU A 25 10.25 -17.99 -7.99
C GLU A 25 10.73 -18.27 -9.42
N ASN A 26 10.95 -19.54 -9.77
CA ASN A 26 11.36 -19.93 -11.13
C ASN A 26 10.31 -19.65 -12.20
N ASN A 27 9.03 -19.56 -11.83
CA ASN A 27 7.93 -19.22 -12.73
C ASN A 27 7.64 -17.71 -12.79
N GLN A 28 8.37 -16.88 -12.06
CA GLN A 28 8.24 -15.43 -12.16
C GLN A 28 8.96 -14.90 -13.40
N PRO A 29 8.44 -13.83 -14.03
CA PRO A 29 9.15 -13.20 -15.13
C PRO A 29 10.48 -12.62 -14.66
N GLU A 30 11.54 -12.77 -15.47
CA GLU A 30 12.91 -12.31 -15.16
C GLU A 30 13.02 -10.91 -14.53
N PRO A 31 12.37 -9.84 -15.06
CA PRO A 31 12.51 -8.50 -14.48
C PRO A 31 11.88 -8.36 -13.09
N LEU A 32 11.02 -9.29 -12.68
CA LEU A 32 10.26 -9.22 -11.43
C LEU A 32 10.49 -10.45 -10.52
N LYS A 33 11.47 -11.29 -10.88
CA LYS A 33 11.84 -12.49 -10.12
C LYS A 33 12.34 -12.10 -8.72
N GLY A 34 11.78 -12.75 -7.70
CA GLY A 34 12.02 -12.46 -6.29
C GLY A 34 11.23 -11.27 -5.73
N ILE A 35 10.51 -10.51 -6.57
CA ILE A 35 9.73 -9.33 -6.16
C ILE A 35 8.23 -9.65 -6.15
N THR A 36 7.73 -10.28 -7.22
CA THR A 36 6.30 -10.62 -7.32
C THR A 36 5.96 -11.90 -6.59
N HIS A 37 4.79 -11.97 -5.96
CA HIS A 37 4.25 -13.24 -5.48
C HIS A 37 3.39 -13.88 -6.58
N GLY A 38 3.80 -15.05 -7.07
CA GLY A 38 3.05 -15.82 -8.07
C GLY A 38 3.47 -15.52 -9.51
N GLN A 39 2.62 -15.90 -10.47
CA GLN A 39 2.89 -15.67 -11.89
C GLN A 39 2.75 -14.17 -12.21
N GLY A 40 3.80 -13.57 -12.77
CA GLY A 40 3.81 -12.18 -13.19
C GLY A 40 3.28 -11.98 -14.62
N PRO A 41 3.30 -10.73 -15.13
CA PRO A 41 2.91 -10.41 -16.50
C PRO A 41 3.63 -11.28 -17.53
N THR A 42 2.87 -11.83 -18.47
CA THR A 42 3.37 -12.78 -19.47
C THR A 42 3.57 -12.14 -20.84
N GLY A 43 2.73 -11.16 -21.19
CA GLY A 43 2.81 -10.42 -22.45
C GLY A 43 3.14 -8.94 -22.28
N THR A 44 3.57 -8.29 -23.37
CA THR A 44 3.90 -6.85 -23.40
C THR A 44 2.73 -5.98 -22.93
N LEU A 45 1.50 -6.35 -23.28
CA LEU A 45 0.30 -5.62 -22.83
C LEU A 45 0.11 -5.73 -21.31
N ASP A 46 0.38 -6.88 -20.72
CA ASP A 46 0.27 -7.08 -19.27
C ASP A 46 1.24 -6.13 -18.53
N TYR A 47 2.47 -5.97 -19.04
CA TYR A 47 3.44 -5.02 -18.48
C TYR A 47 2.96 -3.57 -18.55
N ILE A 48 2.35 -3.17 -19.66
CA ILE A 48 1.82 -1.80 -19.82
C ILE A 48 0.68 -1.57 -18.83
N ILE A 49 -0.26 -2.51 -18.73
CA ILE A 49 -1.42 -2.42 -17.83
C ILE A 49 -0.96 -2.33 -16.38
N ILE A 50 -0.08 -3.25 -15.96
CA ILE A 50 0.44 -3.28 -14.57
C ILE A 50 1.25 -2.01 -14.27
N GLY A 51 2.03 -1.51 -15.23
CA GLY A 51 2.77 -0.26 -15.08
C GLY A 51 1.85 0.93 -14.83
N ILE A 52 0.80 1.10 -15.65
CA ILE A 52 -0.18 2.17 -15.49
C ILE A 52 -0.95 2.01 -14.17
N ALA A 53 -1.42 0.81 -13.85
CA ALA A 53 -2.12 0.53 -12.60
C ALA A 53 -1.26 0.87 -11.37
N SER A 54 0.03 0.50 -11.41
CA SER A 54 0.99 0.80 -10.35
C SER A 54 1.16 2.31 -10.15
N VAL A 55 1.25 3.09 -11.23
CA VAL A 55 1.32 4.57 -11.16
C VAL A 55 0.04 5.14 -10.52
N ILE A 56 -1.14 4.67 -10.93
CA ILE A 56 -2.42 5.13 -10.36
C ILE A 56 -2.49 4.85 -8.86
N VAL A 57 -2.10 3.64 -8.43
CA VAL A 57 -2.08 3.26 -7.01
C VAL A 57 -1.10 4.12 -6.22
N LEU A 58 0.09 4.40 -6.74
CA LEU A 58 1.07 5.27 -6.07
C LEU A 58 0.54 6.70 -5.91
N VAL A 59 -0.15 7.24 -6.92
CA VAL A 59 -0.80 8.56 -6.84
C VAL A 59 -1.92 8.53 -5.80
N ALA A 60 -2.77 7.51 -5.81
CA ALA A 60 -3.85 7.35 -4.84
C ALA A 60 -3.32 7.24 -3.40
N LEU A 61 -2.27 6.45 -3.20
CA LEU A 61 -1.60 6.30 -1.90
C LEU A 61 -1.00 7.63 -1.44
N PHE A 62 -0.30 8.34 -2.32
CA PHE A 62 0.25 9.67 -2.02
C PHE A 62 -0.85 10.64 -1.59
N LEU A 63 -1.95 10.72 -2.35
CA LEU A 63 -3.08 11.60 -2.02
C LEU A 63 -3.75 11.18 -0.71
N SER A 64 -3.94 9.89 -0.48
CA SER A 64 -4.48 9.35 0.78
C SER A 64 -3.63 9.80 1.98
N ILE A 65 -2.31 9.58 1.93
CA ILE A 65 -1.38 10.04 2.98
C ILE A 65 -1.44 11.56 3.12
N LYS A 66 -1.39 12.31 2.02
CA LYS A 66 -1.44 13.78 2.02
C LYS A 66 -2.68 14.31 2.74
N PHE A 67 -3.85 13.72 2.47
CA PHE A 67 -5.11 14.16 3.06
C PHE A 67 -5.33 13.62 4.48
N LEU A 68 -4.72 12.50 4.85
CA LEU A 68 -4.69 12.01 6.24
C LEU A 68 -3.78 12.85 7.14
N VAL A 69 -2.57 13.18 6.67
CA VAL A 69 -1.57 13.91 7.47
C VAL A 69 -1.88 15.41 7.53
N LYS A 70 -2.24 16.02 6.41
CA LYS A 70 -2.59 17.44 6.34
C LYS A 70 -3.83 17.64 5.49
N PRO A 71 -5.02 17.31 6.02
CA PRO A 71 -6.28 17.70 5.39
C PRO A 71 -6.27 19.23 5.34
N ARG A 72 -6.20 19.81 4.14
CA ARG A 72 -6.24 21.27 3.92
C ARG A 72 -7.67 21.81 4.06
N GLU A 73 -8.40 21.32 5.06
CA GLU A 73 -9.76 21.74 5.39
C GLU A 73 -9.63 22.89 6.39
N GLY A 74 -9.62 24.11 5.86
CA GLY A 74 -9.61 25.35 6.67
C GLY A 74 -11.01 25.90 6.93
N ASN A 75 -12.06 25.20 6.50
CA ASN A 75 -13.44 25.63 6.75
C ASN A 75 -13.82 25.25 8.19
N PRO A 76 -14.15 26.22 9.06
CA PRO A 76 -14.58 25.94 10.43
C PRO A 76 -15.80 24.99 10.46
N ASP A 77 -16.73 25.10 9.51
CA ASP A 77 -17.96 24.29 9.44
C ASP A 77 -17.75 22.86 8.89
N HIS A 78 -16.50 22.40 8.78
CA HIS A 78 -16.21 21.07 8.24
C HIS A 78 -16.57 19.95 9.22
N ILE A 79 -17.06 18.81 8.71
CA ILE A 79 -17.50 17.66 9.53
C ILE A 79 -16.41 17.11 10.47
N LYS A 80 -15.14 17.36 10.17
CA LYS A 80 -13.99 16.98 11.03
C LYS A 80 -13.77 17.93 12.22
N ASN A 81 -14.40 19.10 12.25
CA ASN A 81 -14.29 20.10 13.33
C ASN A 81 -15.48 20.03 14.31
N ILE A 82 -16.51 19.24 14.02
CA ILE A 82 -17.74 19.14 14.85
C ILE A 82 -17.43 18.77 16.31
N VAL A 83 -16.36 18.00 16.55
CA VAL A 83 -15.96 17.52 17.89
C VAL A 83 -14.98 18.45 18.59
N LEU A 84 -14.53 19.54 17.95
CA LEU A 84 -13.58 20.49 18.52
C LEU A 84 -14.26 21.64 19.28
N ASP A 85 -15.57 21.85 19.07
CA ASP A 85 -16.37 22.90 19.72
C ASP A 85 -17.15 22.43 20.97
N GLU A 86 -16.92 21.19 21.43
CA GLU A 86 -17.48 20.72 22.71
C GLU A 86 -16.63 21.25 23.88
N ASN A 87 -16.94 22.47 24.33
CA ASN A 87 -16.62 22.98 25.68
C ASN A 87 -17.88 23.01 26.55
#